data_AF-D6QSH9-F1
#
_entry.id   AF-D6QSH9-F1
#
_cell.length_a   1.000
_cell.length_b   1.000
_cell.length_c   1.000
_cell.angle_alpha   90.00
_cell.angle_beta   90.00
_cell.angle_gamma   90.00
#
_symmetry.space_group_name_H-M   'P 1'
#
loop_
_entity.id
_entity.type
_entity.pdbx_description
1 polymer ?
#
loop_
_entity_poly.entity_id
_entity_poly.type
_entity_poly.pdbx_seq_one_letter_code
_entity_poly.pdbx_strand_id
1 'polypeptide(L)'
;DVYFWEAKGQNPLFPRIYGHEAGGIVESVGEGVTDLKAGDHVLPVFTGECKDCAHCKSEESNMCDLLRINTDRGVMLSDGKSRFSIKGKPIYHF
;
A
#
# COMPACT_ATOMS: atom_id res chain seq x y z
N ASP A 1 -6.76 8.25 7.71
CA ASP A 1 -6.21 7.77 9.00
C ASP A 1 -7.20 7.80 10.16
N VAL A 2 -7.66 8.98 10.61
CA VAL A 2 -8.49 9.13 11.83
C VAL A 2 -9.74 8.24 11.84
N TYR A 3 -10.51 8.19 10.75
CA TYR A 3 -11.72 7.36 10.68
C TYR A 3 -11.45 5.86 10.94
N PHE A 4 -10.36 5.32 10.41
CA PHE A 4 -9.95 3.92 10.60
C PHE A 4 -9.25 3.68 11.93
N TRP A 5 -8.56 4.69 12.46
CA TRP A 5 -7.98 4.65 13.80
C TRP A 5 -9.05 4.66 14.90
N GLU A 6 -10.11 5.46 14.74
CA GLU A 6 -11.25 5.50 15.66
C GLU A 6 -12.24 4.34 15.44
N ALA A 7 -12.01 3.47 14.45
CA ALA A 7 -12.85 2.31 14.13
C ALA A 7 -14.34 2.67 13.86
N LYS A 8 -14.61 3.77 13.14
CA LYS A 8 -15.95 4.35 12.97
C LYS A 8 -16.88 3.68 11.94
N GLY A 9 -16.55 2.52 11.37
CA GLY A 9 -17.49 1.83 10.46
C GLY A 9 -16.96 0.70 9.57
N GLN A 10 -15.67 0.39 9.62
CA GLN A 10 -15.11 -0.81 8.98
C GLN A 10 -14.66 -1.84 10.02
N ASN A 11 -14.26 -3.03 9.55
CA ASN A 11 -13.71 -4.07 10.40
C ASN A 11 -12.46 -3.53 11.12
N PRO A 12 -12.49 -3.41 12.46
CA PRO A 12 -11.35 -2.88 13.20
C PRO A 12 -10.14 -3.82 13.05
N LEU A 13 -8.99 -3.28 12.65
CA LEU A 13 -7.75 -4.05 12.47
C LEU A 13 -6.62 -3.40 13.28
N PHE A 14 -6.16 -4.11 14.31
CA PHE A 14 -5.11 -3.64 15.22
C PHE A 14 -4.19 -4.81 15.63
N PRO A 15 -2.90 -4.54 15.96
CA PRO A 15 -2.21 -3.24 15.86
C PRO A 15 -1.90 -2.88 14.40
N ARG A 16 -1.95 -1.58 14.05
CA ARG A 16 -1.81 -1.09 12.65
C ARG A 16 -0.98 0.19 12.59
N ILE A 17 -0.15 0.34 11.57
CA ILE A 17 0.55 1.58 11.24
C ILE A 17 -0.31 2.32 10.21
N TYR A 18 -0.66 3.57 10.52
CA TYR A 18 -1.46 4.45 9.65
C TYR A 18 -0.55 5.45 8.91
N GLY A 19 -1.15 6.25 8.04
CA GLY A 19 -0.46 7.25 7.22
C GLY A 19 -0.39 6.81 5.76
N HIS A 20 -0.85 7.68 4.87
CA HIS A 20 -0.85 7.45 3.42
C HIS A 20 -0.46 8.70 2.62
N GLU A 21 -0.17 9.81 3.30
CA GLU A 21 0.38 11.03 2.73
C GLU A 21 1.81 11.17 3.26
N ALA A 22 2.80 10.95 2.39
CA ALA A 22 4.21 11.07 2.74
C ALA A 22 5.04 11.42 1.50
N GLY A 23 6.26 11.89 1.74
CA GLY A 23 7.33 11.93 0.76
C GLY A 23 8.55 11.24 1.33
N GLY A 24 9.32 10.57 0.48
CA GLY A 24 10.49 9.82 0.91
C GLY A 24 11.49 9.60 -0.20
N ILE A 25 12.56 8.89 0.14
CA ILE A 25 13.61 8.48 -0.77
C ILE A 25 13.63 6.95 -0.79
N VAL A 26 13.66 6.35 -1.98
CA VAL A 26 13.77 4.89 -2.14
C VAL A 26 15.08 4.43 -1.53
N GLU A 27 15.01 3.53 -0.56
CA GLU A 27 16.19 2.92 0.07
C GLU A 27 16.69 1.72 -0.76
N SER A 28 15.78 0.80 -1.12
CA SER A 28 16.04 -0.37 -1.95
C SER A 28 14.78 -0.78 -2.72
N VAL A 29 14.94 -1.66 -3.73
CA VAL A 29 13.83 -2.21 -4.52
C VAL A 29 13.88 -3.74 -4.53
N GLY A 30 12.71 -4.37 -4.62
CA GLY A 30 12.60 -5.82 -4.75
C GLY A 30 12.91 -6.31 -6.17
N GLU A 31 13.01 -7.63 -6.32
CA GLU A 31 13.18 -8.27 -7.63
C GLU A 31 12.02 -7.91 -8.57
N GLY A 32 12.35 -7.59 -9.83
CA GLY A 32 11.38 -7.26 -10.88
C GLY A 32 10.99 -5.78 -10.97
N VAL A 33 11.40 -4.94 -10.02
CA VAL A 33 11.20 -3.48 -10.14
C VAL A 33 12.20 -2.90 -11.14
N THR A 34 11.71 -2.20 -12.17
CA THR A 34 12.55 -1.63 -13.24
C THR A 34 12.38 -0.12 -13.41
N ASP A 35 11.33 0.47 -12.85
CA ASP A 35 10.96 1.89 -13.00
C ASP A 35 11.29 2.76 -11.78
N LEU A 36 11.91 2.16 -10.75
CA LEU A 36 12.42 2.84 -9.56
C LEU A 36 13.80 2.28 -9.18
N LYS A 37 14.61 3.11 -8.51
CA LYS A 37 15.90 2.72 -7.94
C LYS A 37 16.18 3.46 -6.63
N ALA A 38 17.16 2.95 -5.87
CA ALA A 38 17.64 3.61 -4.66
C ALA A 38 18.06 5.07 -4.94
N GLY A 39 17.65 5.99 -4.06
CA GLY A 39 17.89 7.42 -4.18
C GLY A 39 16.79 8.22 -4.87
N ASP A 40 15.84 7.58 -5.56
CA ASP A 40 14.73 8.30 -6.18
C ASP A 40 13.83 8.92 -5.10
N HIS A 41 13.39 10.16 -5.32
CA HIS A 41 12.37 10.81 -4.49
C HIS A 41 10.99 10.33 -4.92
N VAL A 42 10.18 9.89 -3.97
CA VAL A 42 8.90 9.24 -4.24
C VAL A 42 7.79 9.72 -3.30
N LEU A 43 6.56 9.62 -3.80
CA LEU A 43 5.33 9.78 -3.03
C LEU A 43 4.60 8.44 -3.02
N PRO A 44 4.43 7.75 -1.87
CA PRO A 44 3.49 6.65 -1.78
C PRO A 44 2.06 7.16 -1.97
N VAL A 45 1.23 6.39 -2.67
CA VAL A 45 -0.18 6.69 -2.91
C VAL A 45 -1.02 5.52 -2.40
N PHE A 46 -2.16 5.82 -1.77
CA PHE A 46 -3.06 4.83 -1.15
C PHE A 46 -3.76 3.88 -2.16
N THR A 47 -3.57 4.13 -3.45
CA THR A 47 -4.02 3.32 -4.58
C THR A 47 -2.89 3.28 -5.61
N GLY A 48 -2.78 2.19 -6.38
CA GLY A 48 -1.72 2.03 -7.38
C GLY A 48 -2.21 1.91 -8.81
N GLU A 49 -1.26 1.77 -9.73
CA GLU A 49 -1.46 1.63 -11.17
C GLU A 49 -0.53 0.52 -11.69
N CYS A 50 -1.09 -0.65 -12.04
CA CYS A 50 -0.28 -1.78 -12.50
C CYS A 50 0.11 -1.71 -13.99
N LYS A 51 -0.40 -0.72 -14.73
CA LYS A 51 -0.17 -0.47 -16.17
C LYS A 51 -0.70 -1.56 -17.12
N ASP A 52 -1.11 -2.72 -16.61
CA ASP A 52 -1.50 -3.87 -17.44
C ASP A 52 -3.00 -4.22 -17.47
N CYS A 53 -3.77 -3.80 -16.47
CA CYS A 53 -5.21 -4.09 -16.40
C CYS A 53 -6.06 -3.18 -17.31
N ALA A 54 -7.33 -3.53 -17.50
CA ALA A 54 -8.22 -2.79 -18.39
C ALA A 54 -8.39 -1.33 -17.96
N HIS A 55 -8.49 -1.09 -16.65
CA HIS A 55 -8.58 0.26 -16.11
C HIS A 55 -7.30 1.08 -16.30
N CYS A 56 -6.11 0.49 -16.14
CA CYS A 56 -4.85 1.21 -16.37
C CYS A 56 -4.59 1.50 -17.85
N LYS A 57 -5.16 0.71 -18.77
CA LYS A 57 -5.07 0.95 -20.22
C LYS A 57 -6.14 1.91 -20.74
N SER A 58 -7.13 2.25 -19.92
CA SER A 58 -8.16 3.22 -20.25
C SER A 58 -7.63 4.64 -20.01
N GLU A 59 -7.95 5.56 -20.93
CA GLU A 59 -7.65 6.99 -20.75
C GLU A 59 -8.57 7.68 -19.73
N GLU A 60 -9.64 7.00 -19.29
CA GLU A 60 -10.70 7.59 -18.46
C GLU A 60 -10.61 7.18 -16.98
N SER A 61 -9.86 6.12 -16.67
CA SER A 61 -9.92 5.45 -15.37
C SER A 61 -8.58 5.45 -14.64
N ASN A 62 -8.64 5.56 -13.31
CA ASN A 62 -7.52 5.35 -12.39
C ASN A 62 -7.78 4.17 -11.44
N MET A 63 -8.82 3.37 -11.68
CA MET A 63 -9.31 2.34 -10.77
C MET A 63 -8.66 0.98 -11.05
N CYS A 64 -7.33 0.89 -10.87
CA CYS A 64 -6.57 -0.33 -11.17
C CYS A 64 -7.20 -1.60 -10.55
N ASP A 65 -7.49 -2.61 -11.38
CA ASP A 65 -8.06 -3.89 -10.91
C ASP A 65 -7.23 -4.56 -9.81
N LEU A 66 -5.90 -4.46 -9.91
CA LEU A 66 -4.97 -5.11 -8.99
C LEU A 66 -4.69 -4.27 -7.74
N LEU A 67 -4.48 -2.97 -7.94
CA LEU A 67 -3.88 -2.08 -6.93
C LEU A 67 -4.83 -1.02 -6.38
N ARG A 68 -6.12 -1.06 -6.73
CA ARG A 68 -7.13 -0.17 -6.13
C ARG A 68 -7.13 -0.28 -4.60
N ILE A 69 -7.51 0.81 -3.95
CA ILE A 69 -7.61 0.94 -2.50
C ILE A 69 -8.37 -0.25 -1.87
N ASN A 70 -7.81 -0.79 -0.78
CA ASN A 70 -8.45 -1.80 0.06
C ASN A 70 -8.05 -1.57 1.51
N THR A 71 -8.97 -1.01 2.28
CA THR A 71 -8.73 -0.58 3.67
C THR A 71 -8.82 -1.73 4.68
N ASP A 72 -9.23 -2.93 4.28
CA ASP A 72 -9.33 -4.11 5.13
C ASP A 72 -8.09 -5.02 5.05
N ARG A 73 -7.26 -4.87 4.02
CA ARG A 73 -6.20 -5.86 3.67
C ARG A 73 -5.15 -6.03 4.76
N GLY A 74 -4.54 -4.95 5.25
CA GLY A 74 -3.52 -4.98 6.30
C GLY A 74 -2.21 -5.71 5.99
N VAL A 75 -2.06 -6.33 4.83
CA VAL A 75 -0.91 -7.17 4.44
C VAL A 75 -0.52 -6.92 2.98
N MET A 76 0.66 -7.40 2.58
CA MET A 76 1.16 -7.27 1.21
C MET A 76 0.48 -8.24 0.25
N LEU A 77 0.25 -7.79 -0.98
CA LEU A 77 -0.38 -8.60 -2.04
C LEU A 77 0.45 -9.83 -2.42
N SER A 78 1.78 -9.73 -2.35
CA SER A 78 2.69 -10.76 -2.86
C SER A 78 2.64 -12.06 -2.06
N ASP A 79 2.44 -11.97 -0.74
CA ASP A 79 2.57 -13.12 0.17
C ASP A 79 1.57 -13.14 1.33
N GLY A 80 0.67 -12.15 1.42
CA GLY A 80 -0.32 -12.06 2.49
C GLY A 80 0.28 -11.81 3.88
N LYS A 81 1.53 -11.32 3.98
CA LYS A 81 2.21 -11.04 5.25
C LYS A 81 2.39 -9.54 5.49
N SER A 82 2.50 -9.16 6.76
CA SER A 82 3.00 -7.83 7.12
C SER A 82 4.53 -7.76 6.96
N ARG A 83 5.05 -6.54 6.78
CA ARG A 83 6.49 -6.24 6.82
C ARG A 83 6.91 -5.67 8.18
N PHE A 84 5.96 -5.41 9.07
CA PHE A 84 6.18 -4.85 10.39
C PHE A 84 5.88 -5.90 11.46
N SER A 85 6.74 -5.97 12.48
CA SER A 85 6.51 -6.83 13.64
C SER A 85 7.13 -6.25 14.91
N ILE A 86 6.54 -6.60 16.06
CA ILE A 86 7.13 -6.40 17.38
C ILE A 86 7.10 -7.73 18.10
N LYS A 87 8.27 -8.21 18.56
CA LYS A 87 8.42 -9.50 19.25
C LYS A 87 7.83 -10.68 18.46
N GLY A 88 8.02 -10.67 17.13
CA GLY A 88 7.52 -11.70 16.22
C GLY A 88 6.01 -11.65 15.95
N LYS A 89 5.28 -10.70 16.54
CA LYS A 89 3.85 -10.50 16.27
C LYS A 89 3.67 -9.40 15.20
N PRO A 90 2.80 -9.59 14.21
CA PRO A 90 2.63 -8.62 13.13
C PRO A 90 1.99 -7.31 13.60
N ILE A 91 2.37 -6.21 12.94
CA ILE A 91 1.64 -4.95 12.93
C ILE A 91 1.13 -4.75 11.51
N TYR A 92 -0.16 -4.53 11.32
CA TYR A 92 -0.77 -4.45 9.99
C TYR A 92 -0.44 -3.13 9.28
N HIS A 93 -0.41 -3.18 7.94
CA HIS A 93 -0.25 -2.02 7.05
C HIS A 93 -1.53 -1.19 7.00
N PHE A 94 -1.43 0.09 6.58
CA PHE A 94 -2.57 0.89 6.16
C PHE A 94 -3.20 0.34 4.88
#